data_AF-A0A1I1P0A0-F1
#
_entry.id   AF-A0A1I1P0A0-F1
#
_cell.length_a   1.000
_cell.length_b   1.000
_cell.length_c   1.000
_cell.angle_alpha   90.00
_cell.angle_beta   90.00
_cell.angle_gamma   90.00
#
_symmetry.space_group_name_H-M   'P 1'
#
loop_
_entity.id
_entity.type
_entity.pdbx_description
1 polymer ?
#
loop_
_entity_poly.entity_id
_entity_poly.type
_entity_poly.pdbx_seq_one_letter_code
_entity_poly.pdbx_strand_id
1 'polypeptide(L)'
;MSQFCPGHAPQPRTPGVAVAAAVLGFVDAASVLSIVVFVLAGTAASGTDGAGAAIALGSALALAVAAVLLLGSLALLRGTGRTLLVVGAVLQIAVTVALAVAVLVAVGDDPFGFTDPLRGVVIGAVVVSLATPVVRLVLVLQRSVATWLTSRRAAAPVWQPETGQWVTPRRAPGPALAVLAPVGALAVATVLVLATAPGTSPAEEASYGWFAAGPIPGFDPYATDPYATDPYGLGYGPGEPLLEPDTTQYADLYQDGAAVPPPATGDPEYDEQLDPFAQSCFDGAVGSCDDLYYSTPGGTFYEWYGSTCGGRLDALASGTCIYVPFDED
;
A
#
# COMPACT_ATOMS: atom_id res chain seq x y z
N MET A 1 -71.44 -10.17 25.40
CA MET A 1 -70.11 -10.56 24.88
C MET A 1 -69.49 -9.34 24.21
N SER A 2 -68.70 -8.58 24.95
CA SER A 2 -67.96 -7.43 24.43
C SER A 2 -66.70 -7.95 23.74
N GLN A 3 -66.69 -7.86 22.41
CA GLN A 3 -65.58 -8.23 21.55
C GLN A 3 -64.38 -7.33 21.90
N PHE A 4 -63.37 -7.89 22.57
CA PHE A 4 -62.13 -7.19 22.88
C PHE A 4 -61.37 -7.02 21.56
N CYS A 5 -61.43 -5.84 20.95
CA CYS A 5 -60.55 -5.52 19.83
C CYS A 5 -59.12 -5.42 20.37
N PRO A 6 -58.19 -6.30 19.96
CA PRO A 6 -56.81 -6.20 20.39
C PRO A 6 -56.21 -4.91 19.80
N GLY A 7 -56.03 -3.90 20.64
CA GLY A 7 -55.30 -2.69 20.28
C GLY A 7 -53.89 -3.06 19.83
N HIS A 8 -53.52 -2.67 18.61
CA HIS A 8 -52.16 -2.86 18.12
C HIS A 8 -51.20 -2.06 19.01
N ALA A 9 -50.30 -2.76 19.72
CA ALA A 9 -49.25 -2.09 20.46
C ALA A 9 -48.38 -1.27 19.48
N PRO A 10 -48.08 0.00 19.78
CA PRO A 10 -47.26 0.84 18.90
C PRO A 10 -45.89 0.19 18.69
N GLN A 11 -45.49 0.03 17.42
CA GLN A 11 -44.19 -0.53 17.10
C GLN A 11 -43.07 0.44 17.53
N PRO A 12 -42.04 -0.02 18.26
CA PRO A 12 -40.92 0.83 18.64
C PRO A 12 -40.17 1.29 17.38
N ARG A 13 -40.18 2.61 17.13
CA ARG A 13 -39.43 3.23 16.03
C ARG A 13 -37.93 2.99 16.21
N THR A 14 -37.23 2.71 15.12
CA THR A 14 -35.77 2.61 15.10
C THR A 14 -35.16 3.96 15.47
N PRO A 15 -34.22 4.03 16.44
CA PRO A 15 -33.57 5.29 16.78
C PRO A 15 -32.73 5.75 15.59
N GLY A 16 -32.77 7.05 15.27
CA GLY A 16 -32.05 7.62 14.12
C GLY A 16 -30.55 7.31 14.17
N VAL A 17 -29.96 7.25 15.36
CA VAL A 17 -28.55 6.90 15.57
C VAL A 17 -28.20 5.46 15.14
N ALA A 18 -29.12 4.50 15.25
CA ALA A 18 -28.89 3.14 14.76
C ALA A 18 -28.91 3.08 13.22
N VAL A 19 -29.79 3.88 12.60
CA VAL A 19 -29.85 4.01 11.13
C VAL A 19 -28.57 4.68 10.63
N ALA A 20 -28.14 5.78 11.25
CA ALA A 20 -26.90 6.47 10.90
C ALA A 20 -25.67 5.54 11.01
N ALA A 21 -25.57 4.78 12.10
CA ALA A 21 -24.50 3.81 12.28
C ALA A 21 -24.49 2.71 11.19
N ALA A 22 -25.65 2.20 10.81
CA ALA A 22 -25.77 1.21 9.74
C ALA A 22 -25.40 1.81 8.36
N VAL A 23 -25.83 3.04 8.08
CA VAL A 23 -25.49 3.75 6.83
C VAL A 23 -23.97 3.94 6.73
N LEU A 24 -23.32 4.41 7.79
CA LEU A 24 -21.85 4.51 7.82
C LEU A 24 -21.19 3.14 7.62
N GLY A 25 -21.76 2.07 8.17
CA GLY A 25 -21.29 0.70 7.93
C GLY A 25 -21.36 0.27 6.45
N PHE A 26 -22.41 0.67 5.73
CA PHE A 26 -22.52 0.43 4.28
C PHE A 26 -21.54 1.27 3.46
N VAL A 27 -21.40 2.56 3.80
CA VAL A 27 -20.47 3.48 3.13
C VAL A 27 -19.03 2.99 3.29
N ASP A 28 -18.64 2.60 4.51
CA ASP A 28 -17.31 2.05 4.78
C ASP A 28 -17.06 0.77 3.99
N ALA A 29 -18.00 -0.17 4.00
CA ALA A 29 -17.88 -1.40 3.24
C ALA A 29 -17.74 -1.13 1.74
N ALA A 30 -18.51 -0.18 1.18
CA ALA A 30 -18.38 0.22 -0.22
C ALA A 30 -17.00 0.82 -0.50
N SER A 31 -16.47 1.68 0.38
CA SER A 31 -15.14 2.27 0.19
C SER A 31 -14.03 1.22 0.22
N VAL A 32 -14.10 0.24 1.14
CA VAL A 32 -13.14 -0.86 1.23
C VAL A 32 -13.19 -1.71 -0.04
N LEU A 33 -14.38 -2.01 -0.56
CA LEU A 33 -14.53 -2.72 -1.81
C LEU A 33 -13.95 -1.95 -3.01
N SER A 34 -14.17 -0.63 -3.08
CA SER A 34 -13.59 0.22 -4.12
C SER A 34 -12.05 0.19 -4.08
N ILE A 35 -11.45 0.24 -2.89
CA ILE A 35 -9.99 0.13 -2.72
C ILE A 35 -9.49 -1.22 -3.20
N VAL A 36 -10.17 -2.32 -2.82
CA VAL A 36 -9.78 -3.67 -3.27
C VAL A 36 -9.84 -3.79 -4.79
N VAL A 37 -10.90 -3.28 -5.44
CA VAL A 37 -11.00 -3.28 -6.91
C VAL A 37 -9.87 -2.46 -7.53
N PHE A 38 -9.55 -1.28 -6.99
CA PHE A 38 -8.47 -0.45 -7.49
C PHE A 38 -7.10 -1.14 -7.36
N VAL A 39 -6.80 -1.74 -6.21
CA VAL A 39 -5.57 -2.50 -5.98
C VAL A 39 -5.46 -3.67 -6.96
N LEU A 40 -6.52 -4.46 -7.11
CA LEU A 40 -6.53 -5.59 -8.05
C LEU A 40 -6.34 -5.14 -9.51
N ALA A 41 -6.98 -4.05 -9.92
CA ALA A 41 -6.83 -3.48 -11.26
C ALA A 41 -5.40 -2.97 -11.50
N GLY A 42 -4.80 -2.28 -10.51
CA GLY A 42 -3.41 -1.83 -10.56
C GLY A 42 -2.44 -3.01 -10.72
N THR A 43 -2.62 -4.07 -9.91
CA THR A 43 -1.76 -5.26 -10.01
C THR A 43 -1.90 -6.01 -11.34
N ALA A 44 -3.10 -6.05 -11.90
CA ALA A 44 -3.32 -6.70 -13.19
C ALA A 44 -2.63 -5.93 -14.33
N ALA A 45 -2.43 -4.62 -14.17
CA ALA A 45 -1.77 -3.76 -15.15
C ALA A 45 -0.24 -3.76 -15.02
N SER A 46 0.31 -3.91 -13.81
CA SER A 46 1.74 -3.74 -13.55
C SER A 46 2.61 -5.00 -13.75
N GLY A 47 2.00 -6.19 -13.88
CA GLY A 47 2.72 -7.44 -13.64
C GLY A 47 3.00 -7.62 -12.14
N THR A 48 3.14 -8.87 -11.68
CA THR A 48 3.35 -9.17 -10.26
C THR A 48 4.67 -9.89 -10.05
N ASP A 49 5.75 -9.13 -9.92
CA ASP A 49 7.07 -9.68 -9.58
C ASP A 49 7.11 -9.92 -8.06
N GLY A 50 6.66 -11.10 -7.61
CA GLY A 50 6.72 -11.56 -6.21
C GLY A 50 5.73 -10.93 -5.22
N ALA A 51 5.19 -9.74 -5.49
CA ALA A 51 4.25 -9.05 -4.58
C ALA A 51 2.82 -9.64 -4.54
N GLY A 52 2.50 -10.57 -5.46
CA GLY A 52 1.14 -11.09 -5.64
C GLY A 52 0.53 -11.72 -4.39
N ALA A 53 1.32 -12.46 -3.61
CA ALA A 53 0.82 -13.14 -2.40
C ALA A 53 0.42 -12.15 -1.28
N ALA A 54 1.20 -11.08 -1.08
CA ALA A 54 0.89 -10.06 -0.08
C ALA A 54 -0.38 -9.29 -0.47
N ILE A 55 -0.51 -8.94 -1.75
CA ILE A 55 -1.67 -8.20 -2.27
C ILE A 55 -2.94 -9.05 -2.22
N ALA A 56 -2.81 -10.35 -2.51
CA ALA A 56 -3.86 -11.34 -2.36
C ALA A 56 -4.37 -11.45 -0.92
N LEU A 57 -3.47 -11.62 0.05
CA LEU A 57 -3.81 -11.69 1.46
C LEU A 57 -4.45 -10.40 1.97
N GLY A 58 -3.91 -9.24 1.57
CA GLY A 58 -4.47 -7.94 1.91
C GLY A 58 -5.89 -7.76 1.35
N SER A 59 -6.11 -8.14 0.10
CA SER A 59 -7.43 -8.09 -0.56
C SER A 59 -8.43 -9.04 0.11
N ALA A 60 -8.02 -10.26 0.45
CA ALA A 60 -8.88 -11.23 1.14
C ALA A 60 -9.30 -10.72 2.54
N LEU A 61 -8.35 -10.13 3.29
CA LEU A 61 -8.64 -9.53 4.59
C LEU A 61 -9.62 -8.35 4.47
N ALA A 62 -9.41 -7.47 3.49
CA ALA A 62 -10.29 -6.34 3.23
C ALA A 62 -11.72 -6.79 2.86
N LEU A 63 -11.85 -7.83 2.02
CA LEU A 63 -13.15 -8.44 1.69
C LEU A 63 -13.84 -9.03 2.92
N ALA A 64 -13.10 -9.73 3.78
CA ALA A 64 -13.64 -10.28 5.02
C ALA A 64 -14.16 -9.17 5.95
N VAL A 65 -13.40 -8.08 6.11
CA VAL A 65 -13.82 -6.90 6.89
C VAL A 65 -15.09 -6.29 6.28
N ALA A 66 -15.12 -6.05 4.97
CA ALA A 66 -16.29 -5.50 4.28
C ALA A 66 -17.54 -6.37 4.50
N ALA A 67 -17.42 -7.69 4.41
CA ALA A 67 -18.53 -8.59 4.66
C ALA A 67 -19.04 -8.54 6.12
N VAL A 68 -18.14 -8.50 7.11
CA VAL A 68 -18.52 -8.34 8.52
C VAL A 68 -19.26 -7.02 8.75
N LEU A 69 -18.85 -5.93 8.09
CA LEU A 69 -19.51 -4.62 8.16
C LEU A 69 -20.91 -4.63 7.54
N LEU A 70 -21.08 -5.24 6.36
CA LEU A 70 -22.39 -5.38 5.72
C LEU A 70 -23.35 -6.20 6.59
N LEU A 71 -22.88 -7.35 7.11
CA LEU A 71 -23.68 -8.21 7.98
C LEU A 71 -23.98 -7.55 9.32
N GLY A 72 -23.02 -6.84 9.90
CA GLY A 72 -23.20 -6.07 11.12
C GLY A 72 -24.23 -4.96 10.95
N SER A 73 -24.21 -4.25 9.83
CA SER A 73 -25.15 -3.18 9.50
C SER A 73 -26.58 -3.71 9.32
N LEU A 74 -26.72 -4.83 8.60
CA LEU A 74 -28.00 -5.52 8.44
C LEU A 74 -28.53 -6.08 9.76
N ALA A 75 -27.67 -6.68 10.59
CA ALA A 75 -28.03 -7.19 11.91
C ALA A 75 -28.50 -6.08 12.84
N LEU A 76 -27.83 -4.92 12.79
CA LEU A 76 -28.24 -3.75 13.56
C LEU A 76 -29.62 -3.26 13.11
N LEU A 77 -29.87 -3.08 11.82
CA LEU A 77 -31.16 -2.62 11.29
C LEU A 77 -32.31 -3.58 11.62
N ARG A 78 -32.05 -4.90 11.59
CA ARG A 78 -33.02 -5.93 11.97
C ARG A 78 -33.24 -6.01 13.49
N GLY A 79 -32.43 -5.31 14.29
CA GLY A 79 -32.49 -5.37 15.75
C GLY A 79 -32.09 -6.73 16.32
N THR A 80 -31.30 -7.53 15.57
CA THR A 80 -30.84 -8.84 16.04
C THR A 80 -29.64 -8.70 16.98
N GLY A 81 -28.77 -7.71 16.74
CA GLY A 81 -27.66 -7.38 17.63
C GLY A 81 -26.71 -6.35 17.02
N ARG A 82 -25.79 -5.84 17.85
CA ARG A 82 -24.73 -4.90 17.44
C ARG A 82 -23.33 -5.49 17.40
N THR A 83 -23.15 -6.73 17.90
CA THR A 83 -21.84 -7.33 18.11
C THR A 83 -21.02 -7.43 16.82
N LEU A 84 -21.63 -7.89 15.72
CA LEU A 84 -20.93 -7.99 14.43
C LEU A 84 -20.43 -6.63 13.92
N LEU A 85 -21.23 -5.57 14.09
CA LEU A 85 -20.84 -4.24 13.64
C LEU A 85 -19.71 -3.66 14.51
N VAL A 86 -19.73 -3.92 15.82
CA VAL A 86 -18.63 -3.53 16.73
C VAL A 86 -17.34 -4.26 16.36
N VAL A 87 -17.42 -5.60 16.17
CA VAL A 87 -16.26 -6.41 15.77
C VAL A 87 -15.70 -5.94 14.43
N GLY A 88 -16.57 -5.73 13.44
CA GLY A 88 -16.17 -5.21 12.12
C GLY A 88 -15.51 -3.83 12.21
N ALA A 89 -16.02 -2.94 13.06
CA ALA A 89 -15.41 -1.63 13.26
C ALA A 89 -14.03 -1.69 13.91
N VAL A 90 -13.84 -2.55 14.91
CA VAL A 90 -12.53 -2.75 15.55
C VAL A 90 -11.54 -3.37 14.57
N LEU A 91 -11.96 -4.39 13.81
CA LEU A 91 -11.13 -5.01 12.77
C LEU A 91 -10.72 -3.99 11.69
N GLN A 92 -11.66 -3.17 11.22
CA GLN A 92 -11.34 -2.12 10.25
C GLN A 92 -10.31 -1.13 10.80
N ILE A 93 -10.48 -0.64 12.04
CA ILE A 93 -9.52 0.28 12.67
C ILE A 93 -8.14 -0.38 12.76
N ALA A 94 -8.06 -1.64 13.20
CA ALA A 94 -6.79 -2.35 13.33
C ALA A 94 -6.08 -2.50 11.96
N VAL A 95 -6.81 -2.87 10.91
CA VAL A 95 -6.27 -3.00 9.55
C VAL A 95 -5.81 -1.64 9.01
N THR A 96 -6.61 -0.59 9.18
CA THR A 96 -6.25 0.76 8.72
C THR A 96 -5.03 1.29 9.45
N VAL A 97 -4.91 1.08 10.77
CA VAL A 97 -3.71 1.45 11.54
C VAL A 97 -2.49 0.65 11.09
N ALA A 98 -2.61 -0.67 10.90
CA ALA A 98 -1.50 -1.50 10.43
C ALA A 98 -1.01 -1.08 9.04
N LEU A 99 -1.93 -0.78 8.12
CA LEU A 99 -1.60 -0.25 6.80
C LEU A 99 -0.95 1.13 6.88
N ALA A 100 -1.46 2.02 7.73
CA ALA A 100 -0.86 3.33 7.94
C ALA A 100 0.58 3.23 8.45
N VAL A 101 0.84 2.34 9.41
CA VAL A 101 2.19 2.07 9.92
C VAL A 101 3.08 1.49 8.83
N ALA A 102 2.58 0.52 8.04
CA ALA A 102 3.35 -0.06 6.94
C ALA A 102 3.73 1.00 5.88
N VAL A 103 2.79 1.89 5.53
CA VAL A 103 3.05 3.02 4.62
C VAL A 103 4.08 3.98 5.22
N LEU A 104 3.96 4.34 6.50
CA LEU A 104 4.92 5.21 7.16
C LEU A 104 6.33 4.61 7.19
N VAL A 105 6.45 3.29 7.44
CA VAL A 105 7.73 2.58 7.40
C VAL A 105 8.30 2.53 5.97
N ALA A 106 7.46 2.30 4.96
CA ALA A 106 7.89 2.25 3.56
C ALA A 106 8.35 3.60 3.00
N VAL A 107 7.88 4.71 3.58
CA VAL A 107 8.20 6.07 3.14
C VAL A 107 9.57 6.57 3.64
N GLY A 108 10.24 5.82 4.53
CA GLY A 108 11.63 6.06 4.95
C GLY A 108 11.82 7.18 6.00
N ASP A 109 13.09 7.40 6.37
CA ASP A 109 13.56 8.23 7.51
C ASP A 109 13.57 9.75 7.26
N ASP A 110 12.76 10.28 6.34
CA ASP A 110 12.50 11.72 6.22
C ASP A 110 11.14 12.09 6.86
N PRO A 111 11.02 12.07 8.20
CA PRO A 111 9.74 12.20 8.90
C PRO A 111 9.10 13.60 8.77
N PHE A 112 9.79 14.60 8.22
CA PHE A 112 9.33 15.99 8.15
C PHE A 112 9.57 16.71 6.81
N GLY A 113 9.99 16.01 5.76
CA GLY A 113 10.08 16.56 4.40
C GLY A 113 8.69 16.76 3.78
N PHE A 114 8.01 17.87 4.09
CA PHE A 114 6.68 18.22 3.56
C PHE A 114 6.67 18.64 2.07
N THR A 115 7.77 18.45 1.35
CA THR A 115 7.91 18.94 -0.03
C THR A 115 7.13 18.11 -1.06
N ASP A 116 6.72 16.89 -0.71
CA ASP A 116 5.98 16.03 -1.63
C ASP A 116 4.44 16.11 -1.36
N PRO A 117 3.65 16.76 -2.25
CA PRO A 117 2.21 16.92 -2.07
C PRO A 117 1.49 15.56 -1.98
N LEU A 118 2.05 14.49 -2.53
CA LEU A 118 1.47 13.15 -2.46
C LEU A 118 1.46 12.61 -1.01
N ARG A 119 2.51 12.86 -0.21
CA ARG A 119 2.58 12.38 1.18
C ARG A 119 1.49 13.01 2.05
N GLY A 120 1.25 14.31 1.90
CA GLY A 120 0.17 15.02 2.61
C GLY A 120 -1.22 14.46 2.30
N VAL A 121 -1.46 14.10 1.03
CA VAL A 121 -2.71 13.45 0.60
C VAL A 121 -2.86 12.06 1.23
N VAL A 122 -1.78 11.26 1.28
CA VAL A 122 -1.81 9.92 1.88
C VAL A 122 -2.12 9.99 3.38
N ILE A 123 -1.43 10.86 4.13
CA ILE A 123 -1.69 11.05 5.57
C ILE A 123 -3.14 11.53 5.79
N GLY A 124 -3.59 12.50 5.00
CA GLY A 124 -4.97 12.99 5.04
C GLY A 124 -5.99 11.87 4.79
N ALA A 125 -5.74 11.02 3.79
CA ALA A 125 -6.59 9.87 3.47
C ALA A 125 -6.63 8.86 4.61
N VAL A 126 -5.50 8.56 5.27
CA VAL A 126 -5.44 7.67 6.44
C VAL A 126 -6.27 8.23 7.59
N VAL A 127 -6.11 9.52 7.91
CA VAL A 127 -6.85 10.17 9.02
C VAL A 127 -8.34 10.15 8.75
N VAL A 128 -8.77 10.50 7.54
CA VAL A 128 -10.19 10.46 7.14
C VAL A 128 -10.73 9.03 7.19
N SER A 129 -9.95 8.05 6.72
CA SER A 129 -10.30 6.62 6.75
C SER A 129 -10.46 6.07 8.16
N LEU A 130 -9.70 6.59 9.14
CA LEU A 130 -9.84 6.22 10.56
C LEU A 130 -11.01 6.91 11.27
N ALA A 131 -11.37 8.13 10.87
CA ALA A 131 -12.44 8.89 11.52
C ALA A 131 -13.80 8.18 11.41
N THR A 132 -14.13 7.65 10.23
CA THR A 132 -15.43 7.01 9.96
C THR A 132 -15.72 5.79 10.84
N PRO A 133 -14.84 4.76 10.94
CA PRO A 133 -15.11 3.61 11.79
C PRO A 133 -15.14 3.96 13.28
N VAL A 134 -14.41 4.99 13.71
CA VAL A 134 -14.47 5.50 15.10
C VAL A 134 -15.81 6.15 15.40
N VAL A 135 -16.29 7.07 14.54
CA VAL A 135 -17.61 7.69 14.67
C VAL A 135 -18.70 6.63 14.70
N ARG A 136 -18.63 5.66 13.79
CA ARG A 136 -19.57 4.53 13.74
C ARG A 136 -19.54 3.72 15.04
N LEU A 137 -18.36 3.39 15.56
CA LEU A 137 -18.20 2.67 16.82
C LEU A 137 -18.86 3.43 17.98
N VAL A 138 -18.63 4.74 18.08
CA VAL A 138 -19.24 5.59 19.10
C VAL A 138 -20.77 5.58 18.99
N LEU A 139 -21.33 5.72 17.79
CA LEU A 139 -22.78 5.69 17.56
C LEU A 139 -23.42 4.35 17.98
N VAL A 140 -22.77 3.23 17.63
CA VAL A 140 -23.26 1.87 17.97
C VAL A 140 -23.21 1.60 19.48
N LEU A 141 -22.24 2.20 20.18
CA LEU A 141 -22.05 2.03 21.62
C LEU A 141 -23.01 2.88 22.46
N GLN A 142 -23.74 3.83 21.87
CA GLN A 142 -24.69 4.67 22.59
C GLN A 142 -25.76 3.87 23.35
N ARG A 143 -26.16 4.39 24.51
CA ARG A 143 -27.18 3.77 25.38
C ARG A 143 -28.53 3.63 24.68
N SER A 144 -28.92 4.59 23.84
CA SER A 144 -30.17 4.57 23.05
C SER A 144 -30.26 3.36 22.11
N VAL A 145 -29.14 2.96 21.51
CA VAL A 145 -29.07 1.75 20.66
C VAL A 145 -29.18 0.49 21.51
N ALA A 146 -28.51 0.46 22.67
CA ALA A 146 -28.58 -0.67 23.59
C ALA A 146 -30.00 -0.87 24.14
N THR A 147 -30.66 0.19 24.60
CA THR A 147 -32.04 0.13 25.12
C THR A 147 -33.03 -0.31 24.04
N TRP A 148 -32.87 0.20 22.82
CA TRP A 148 -33.69 -0.23 21.68
C TRP A 148 -33.48 -1.70 21.32
N LEU A 149 -32.24 -2.20 21.32
CA LEU A 149 -31.96 -3.62 21.08
C LEU A 149 -32.57 -4.50 22.19
N THR A 150 -32.52 -4.07 23.44
CA THR A 150 -33.17 -4.81 24.54
C THR A 150 -34.70 -4.80 24.43
N SER A 151 -35.31 -3.68 24.04
CA SER A 151 -36.77 -3.61 23.85
C SER A 151 -37.24 -4.46 22.67
N ARG A 152 -36.43 -4.59 21.62
CA ARG A 152 -36.69 -5.49 20.48
C ARG A 152 -36.54 -6.98 20.84
N ARG A 153 -35.66 -7.31 21.78
CA ARG A 153 -35.45 -8.71 22.23
C ARG A 153 -36.55 -9.21 23.13
N ALA A 154 -37.21 -8.33 23.88
CA ALA A 154 -38.46 -8.62 24.54
C ALA A 154 -39.57 -8.74 23.48
N ALA A 155 -39.59 -9.86 22.75
CA ALA A 155 -40.77 -10.20 21.96
C ALA A 155 -41.95 -10.23 22.93
N ALA A 156 -43.02 -9.51 22.59
CA ALA A 156 -44.26 -9.61 23.36
C ALA A 156 -44.58 -11.11 23.48
N PRO A 157 -44.84 -11.62 24.70
CA PRO A 157 -45.23 -13.00 24.82
C PRO A 157 -46.45 -13.22 23.93
N VAL A 158 -46.50 -14.36 23.25
CA VAL A 158 -47.61 -14.72 22.39
C VAL A 158 -48.49 -15.68 23.17
N TRP A 159 -49.78 -15.41 23.23
CA TRP A 159 -50.73 -16.31 23.87
C TRP A 159 -50.81 -17.60 23.05
N GLN A 160 -50.48 -18.74 23.66
CA GLN A 160 -50.68 -20.06 23.07
C GLN A 160 -52.01 -20.63 23.58
N PRO A 161 -53.05 -20.71 22.73
CA PRO A 161 -54.37 -21.19 23.14
C PRO A 161 -54.35 -22.66 23.57
N GLU A 162 -53.43 -23.46 23.03
CA GLU A 162 -53.27 -24.89 23.34
C GLU A 162 -52.82 -25.13 24.78
N THR A 163 -51.92 -24.28 25.29
CA THR A 163 -51.36 -24.42 26.64
C THR A 163 -52.02 -23.51 27.66
N GLY A 164 -52.85 -22.56 27.20
CA GLY A 164 -53.43 -21.53 28.06
C GLY A 164 -52.36 -20.68 28.74
N GLN A 165 -51.20 -20.51 28.10
CA GLN A 165 -50.07 -19.79 28.66
C GLN A 165 -49.50 -18.77 27.67
N TRP A 166 -48.96 -17.68 28.23
CA TRP A 166 -48.16 -16.72 27.51
C TRP A 166 -46.76 -17.29 27.32
N VAL A 167 -46.38 -17.60 26.09
CA VAL A 167 -45.07 -18.16 25.77
C VAL A 167 -44.23 -17.12 25.06
N THR A 168 -43.02 -16.89 25.55
CA THR A 168 -42.03 -16.12 24.80
C THR A 168 -41.54 -16.97 23.63
N PRO A 169 -41.80 -16.59 22.37
CA PRO A 169 -41.33 -17.39 21.25
C PRO A 169 -39.81 -17.56 21.34
N ARG A 170 -39.33 -18.80 21.47
CA ARG A 170 -37.91 -19.11 21.41
C ARG A 170 -37.42 -18.76 20.01
N ARG A 171 -36.53 -17.78 19.92
CA ARG A 171 -35.87 -17.45 18.65
C ARG A 171 -34.94 -18.61 18.29
N ALA A 172 -35.31 -19.35 17.25
CA ALA A 172 -34.38 -20.31 16.65
C ALA A 172 -33.15 -19.53 16.12
N PRO A 173 -31.92 -20.04 16.32
CA PRO A 173 -30.71 -19.44 15.78
C PRO A 173 -30.60 -19.67 14.26
N GLY A 174 -31.56 -19.19 13.48
CA GLY A 174 -31.55 -19.26 12.02
C GLY A 174 -31.97 -17.90 11.49
N PRO A 175 -31.08 -17.13 10.83
CA PRO A 175 -30.39 -17.48 9.58
C PRO A 175 -28.93 -16.96 9.48
N ALA A 176 -28.32 -16.53 10.58
CA ALA A 176 -26.99 -15.89 10.55
C ALA A 176 -25.89 -16.82 9.98
N LEU A 177 -25.97 -18.12 10.28
CA LEU A 177 -25.09 -19.14 9.72
C LEU A 177 -25.27 -19.33 8.21
N ALA A 178 -26.51 -19.21 7.70
CA ALA A 178 -26.79 -19.39 6.27
C ALA A 178 -26.22 -18.25 5.40
N VAL A 179 -26.08 -17.05 5.97
CA VAL A 179 -25.52 -15.89 5.25
C VAL A 179 -23.98 -15.84 5.37
N LEU A 180 -23.41 -16.40 6.44
CA LEU A 180 -21.95 -16.48 6.61
C LEU A 180 -21.30 -17.55 5.71
N ALA A 181 -22.02 -18.62 5.36
CA ALA A 181 -21.52 -19.70 4.51
C ALA A 181 -21.03 -19.25 3.11
N PRO A 182 -21.79 -18.48 2.31
CA PRO A 182 -21.33 -18.04 0.98
C PRO A 182 -20.16 -17.07 1.06
N VAL A 183 -20.10 -16.20 2.07
CA VAL A 183 -18.98 -15.27 2.29
C VAL A 183 -17.71 -16.04 2.63
N GLY A 184 -17.80 -17.03 3.53
CA GLY A 184 -16.68 -17.91 3.86
C GLY A 184 -16.21 -18.71 2.64
N ALA A 185 -17.14 -19.22 1.82
CA ALA A 185 -16.81 -19.95 0.60
C ALA A 185 -16.09 -19.08 -0.43
N LEU A 186 -16.51 -17.82 -0.60
CA LEU A 186 -15.88 -16.87 -1.52
C LEU A 186 -14.47 -16.51 -1.06
N ALA A 187 -14.27 -16.26 0.23
CA ALA A 187 -12.94 -16.00 0.80
C ALA A 187 -11.99 -17.20 0.62
N VAL A 188 -12.47 -18.43 0.88
CA VAL A 188 -11.69 -19.65 0.67
C VAL A 188 -11.37 -19.85 -0.81
N ALA A 189 -12.32 -19.61 -1.71
CA ALA A 189 -12.10 -19.72 -3.16
C ALA A 189 -11.04 -18.72 -3.66
N THR A 190 -11.07 -17.48 -3.18
CA THR A 190 -10.05 -16.46 -3.49
C THR A 190 -8.66 -16.92 -3.02
N VAL A 191 -8.54 -17.41 -1.78
CA VAL A 191 -7.28 -17.97 -1.26
C VAL A 191 -6.82 -19.17 -2.11
N LEU A 192 -7.73 -20.05 -2.51
CA LEU A 192 -7.39 -21.24 -3.31
C LEU A 192 -6.87 -20.86 -4.70
N VAL A 193 -7.56 -19.96 -5.41
CA VAL A 193 -7.17 -19.50 -6.75
C VAL A 193 -5.77 -18.89 -6.71
N LEU A 194 -5.49 -18.07 -5.70
CA LEU A 194 -4.20 -17.42 -5.51
C LEU A 194 -3.10 -18.39 -5.09
N ALA A 195 -3.40 -19.40 -4.27
CA ALA A 195 -2.45 -20.45 -3.92
C ALA A 195 -2.11 -21.39 -5.09
N THR A 196 -2.99 -21.48 -6.10
CA THR A 196 -2.80 -22.31 -7.30
C THR A 196 -2.30 -21.54 -8.52
N ALA A 197 -2.10 -20.22 -8.42
CA ALA A 197 -1.48 -19.46 -9.48
C ALA A 197 -0.06 -20.02 -9.71
N PRO A 198 0.32 -20.37 -10.95
CA PRO A 198 1.64 -20.91 -11.23
C PRO A 198 2.68 -19.86 -10.81
N GLY A 199 3.44 -20.17 -9.75
CA GLY A 199 4.57 -19.35 -9.34
C GLY A 199 5.50 -19.19 -10.53
N THR A 200 5.88 -17.96 -10.83
CA THR A 200 6.98 -17.68 -11.76
C THR A 200 8.18 -18.49 -11.28
N SER A 201 8.81 -19.22 -12.19
CA SER A 201 9.89 -20.13 -11.84
C SER A 201 11.05 -19.39 -11.17
N PRO A 202 11.72 -19.98 -10.17
CA PRO A 202 12.83 -19.36 -9.42
C PRO A 202 14.08 -19.04 -10.27
N ALA A 203 14.03 -19.26 -11.59
CA ALA A 203 15.10 -18.90 -12.52
C ALA A 203 15.15 -17.39 -12.85
N GLU A 204 14.06 -16.63 -12.68
CA GLU A 204 14.05 -15.17 -12.89
C GLU A 204 14.37 -14.36 -11.62
N GLU A 205 14.14 -14.91 -10.42
CA GLU A 205 14.41 -14.23 -9.14
C GLU A 205 15.91 -14.00 -8.88
N ALA A 206 16.79 -14.80 -9.49
CA ALA A 206 18.24 -14.64 -9.36
C ALA A 206 18.78 -13.35 -10.04
N SER A 207 18.00 -12.70 -10.90
CA SER A 207 18.44 -11.50 -11.62
C SER A 207 18.18 -10.18 -10.88
N TYR A 208 17.33 -10.16 -9.84
CA TYR A 208 16.94 -8.90 -9.15
C TYR A 208 17.05 -8.96 -7.61
N GLY A 209 17.42 -10.11 -7.03
CA GLY A 209 17.44 -10.34 -5.58
C GLY A 209 18.63 -9.76 -4.79
N TRP A 210 19.36 -8.77 -5.29
CA TRP A 210 20.62 -8.33 -4.65
C TRP A 210 20.44 -7.44 -3.39
N PHE A 211 19.24 -6.90 -3.12
CA PHE A 211 19.04 -5.95 -2.01
C PHE A 211 18.29 -6.48 -0.75
N ALA A 212 17.79 -7.71 -0.73
CA ALA A 212 16.88 -8.16 0.35
C ALA A 212 17.44 -9.19 1.35
N ALA A 213 18.69 -9.64 1.21
CA ALA A 213 19.30 -10.50 2.22
C ALA A 213 19.92 -9.64 3.33
N GLY A 214 19.38 -9.73 4.55
CA GLY A 214 20.02 -9.15 5.73
C GLY A 214 21.47 -9.65 5.91
N PRO A 215 22.31 -8.92 6.66
CA PRO A 215 23.74 -9.21 6.76
C PRO A 215 23.95 -10.61 7.31
N ILE A 216 24.43 -11.52 6.46
CA ILE A 216 24.88 -12.84 6.87
C ILE A 216 26.14 -12.59 7.74
N PRO A 217 26.20 -13.08 8.99
CA PRO A 217 27.39 -12.89 9.82
C PRO A 217 28.62 -13.51 9.15
N GLY A 218 29.55 -12.67 8.71
CA GLY A 218 30.75 -13.08 7.97
C GLY A 218 30.68 -12.91 6.46
N PHE A 219 29.60 -12.36 5.92
CA PHE A 219 29.51 -11.92 4.53
C PHE A 219 29.60 -10.39 4.51
N ASP A 220 30.76 -9.88 4.15
CA ASP A 220 30.94 -8.46 3.87
C ASP A 220 30.35 -8.19 2.46
N PRO A 221 29.26 -7.43 2.31
CA PRO A 221 28.68 -7.14 1.00
C PRO A 221 29.65 -6.40 0.08
N TYR A 222 30.70 -5.77 0.62
CA TYR A 222 31.78 -5.17 -0.14
C TYR A 222 32.88 -6.17 -0.53
N ALA A 223 32.99 -7.34 0.12
CA ALA A 223 33.98 -8.34 -0.28
C ALA A 223 33.62 -9.11 -1.56
N THR A 224 32.37 -9.01 -2.03
CA THR A 224 31.93 -9.56 -3.32
C THR A 224 31.53 -8.50 -4.32
N ASP A 225 31.67 -7.22 -3.99
CA ASP A 225 31.77 -6.21 -5.03
C ASP A 225 33.14 -6.42 -5.71
N PRO A 226 33.19 -6.87 -6.98
CA PRO A 226 34.44 -7.03 -7.69
C PRO A 226 35.24 -5.72 -7.81
N TYR A 227 34.66 -4.57 -7.40
CA TYR A 227 35.29 -3.26 -7.41
C TYR A 227 35.76 -2.74 -6.05
N ALA A 228 35.40 -3.37 -4.91
CA ALA A 228 35.64 -2.79 -3.58
C ALA A 228 36.92 -3.27 -2.85
N THR A 229 37.82 -3.98 -3.53
CA THR A 229 39.18 -4.21 -3.03
C THR A 229 40.20 -3.32 -3.72
N ASP A 230 40.12 -2.00 -3.51
CA ASP A 230 41.33 -1.22 -3.35
C ASP A 230 41.09 0.09 -2.58
N PRO A 231 41.60 0.25 -1.35
CA PRO A 231 41.48 1.51 -0.62
C PRO A 231 42.35 2.65 -1.18
N TYR A 232 43.25 2.41 -2.15
CA TYR A 232 44.04 3.47 -2.84
C TYR A 232 44.52 3.14 -4.29
N GLY A 233 44.08 2.07 -4.94
CA GLY A 233 44.76 1.56 -6.14
C GLY A 233 43.91 1.38 -7.39
N LEU A 234 44.25 2.16 -8.41
CA LEU A 234 45.27 1.88 -9.44
C LEU A 234 45.74 0.43 -9.68
N GLY A 235 44.99 -0.58 -9.25
CA GLY A 235 45.20 -2.00 -9.53
C GLY A 235 44.42 -2.45 -10.76
N TYR A 236 44.50 -1.70 -11.87
CA TYR A 236 44.06 -2.19 -13.18
C TYR A 236 44.87 -3.45 -13.52
N GLY A 237 44.27 -4.62 -13.36
CA GLY A 237 44.83 -5.87 -13.86
C GLY A 237 45.12 -5.73 -15.36
N PRO A 238 46.31 -6.13 -15.84
CA PRO A 238 46.62 -6.03 -17.26
C PRO A 238 45.84 -7.13 -17.99
N GLY A 239 44.70 -6.80 -18.61
CA GLY A 239 44.20 -7.70 -19.65
C GLY A 239 42.80 -7.56 -20.19
N GLU A 240 41.82 -6.94 -19.53
CA GLU A 240 40.45 -6.94 -20.07
C GLU A 240 39.75 -5.60 -19.81
N PRO A 241 39.42 -4.81 -20.86
CA PRO A 241 38.57 -3.64 -20.71
C PRO A 241 37.13 -4.10 -20.44
N LEU A 242 36.67 -3.90 -19.20
CA LEU A 242 35.27 -4.10 -18.79
C LEU A 242 34.42 -2.83 -18.94
N LEU A 243 34.87 -1.89 -19.76
CA LEU A 243 34.00 -0.91 -20.38
C LEU A 243 33.55 -1.56 -21.69
N GLU A 244 32.24 -1.68 -21.92
CA GLU A 244 31.76 -1.92 -23.29
C GLU A 244 32.53 -0.95 -24.20
N PRO A 245 33.11 -1.39 -25.33
CA PRO A 245 34.09 -0.62 -26.08
C PRO A 245 33.64 0.81 -26.43
N ASP A 246 32.33 1.06 -26.43
CA ASP A 246 31.71 2.38 -26.66
C ASP A 246 31.87 3.37 -25.49
N THR A 247 31.88 2.90 -24.24
CA THR A 247 32.00 3.78 -23.05
C THR A 247 33.41 4.34 -22.83
N THR A 248 34.41 3.80 -23.54
CA THR A 248 35.77 4.39 -23.57
C THR A 248 35.88 5.60 -24.48
N GLN A 249 34.87 5.88 -25.31
CA GLN A 249 34.92 6.94 -26.32
C GLN A 249 35.17 8.34 -25.73
N TYR A 250 34.77 8.57 -24.48
CA TYR A 250 34.84 9.88 -23.82
C TYR A 250 35.79 9.90 -22.60
N ALA A 251 36.51 8.80 -22.35
CA ALA A 251 37.40 8.71 -21.19
C ALA A 251 38.57 9.71 -21.25
N ASP A 252 38.96 10.14 -22.46
CA ASP A 252 39.97 11.17 -22.70
C ASP A 252 39.50 12.59 -22.34
N LEU A 253 38.19 12.79 -22.16
CA LEU A 253 37.62 14.07 -21.74
C LEU A 253 37.71 14.28 -20.23
N TYR A 254 38.07 13.28 -19.43
CA TYR A 254 38.26 13.43 -17.99
C TYR A 254 39.40 14.42 -17.67
N GLN A 255 39.13 15.40 -16.81
CA GLN A 255 40.07 16.49 -16.48
C GLN A 255 40.46 16.49 -14.99
N ASP A 256 40.87 15.34 -14.45
CA ASP A 256 41.38 15.21 -13.08
C ASP A 256 40.45 15.85 -12.02
N GLY A 257 39.14 15.65 -12.18
CA GLY A 257 38.11 16.17 -11.27
C GLY A 257 37.54 17.55 -11.63
N ALA A 258 38.10 18.23 -12.63
CA ALA A 258 37.49 19.44 -13.17
C ALA A 258 36.27 19.08 -14.03
N ALA A 259 35.22 19.92 -13.97
CA ALA A 259 34.07 19.72 -14.85
C ALA A 259 34.43 20.03 -16.30
N VAL A 260 33.96 19.17 -17.20
CA VAL A 260 34.08 19.32 -18.64
C VAL A 260 32.95 20.22 -19.13
N PRO A 261 33.18 21.27 -19.92
CA PRO A 261 32.09 22.07 -20.48
C PRO A 261 31.14 21.21 -21.33
N PRO A 262 29.80 21.44 -21.28
CA PRO A 262 28.88 20.75 -22.17
C PRO A 262 29.12 21.15 -23.64
N PRO A 263 28.67 20.34 -24.62
CA PRO A 263 28.80 20.64 -26.05
C PRO A 263 28.17 22.00 -26.39
N ALA A 264 28.82 22.77 -27.24
CA ALA A 264 28.30 24.05 -27.70
C ALA A 264 27.27 23.86 -28.83
N THR A 265 26.40 24.85 -29.01
CA THR A 265 25.47 24.85 -30.16
C THR A 265 26.24 24.75 -31.48
N GLY A 266 26.02 23.67 -32.22
CA GLY A 266 26.69 23.37 -33.49
C GLY A 266 27.64 22.17 -33.42
N ASP A 267 27.94 21.68 -32.22
CA ASP A 267 28.67 20.42 -32.04
C ASP A 267 27.78 19.22 -32.40
N PRO A 268 28.33 18.13 -32.95
CA PRO A 268 27.56 16.93 -33.33
C PRO A 268 26.79 16.29 -32.17
N GLU A 269 27.31 16.41 -30.95
CA GLU A 269 26.77 15.82 -29.73
C GLU A 269 25.74 16.72 -29.03
N TYR A 270 25.53 17.96 -29.49
CA TYR A 270 24.60 18.91 -28.88
C TYR A 270 23.14 18.47 -29.04
N ASP A 271 22.39 18.46 -27.94
CA ASP A 271 20.95 18.22 -27.91
C ASP A 271 20.23 19.33 -27.13
N GLU A 272 19.31 20.04 -27.80
CA GLU A 272 18.59 21.19 -27.23
C GLU A 272 17.78 20.84 -25.96
N GLN A 273 17.33 19.59 -25.81
CA GLN A 273 16.55 19.16 -24.65
C GLN A 273 17.44 18.76 -23.47
N LEU A 274 18.61 18.18 -23.73
CA LEU A 274 19.52 17.67 -22.69
C LEU A 274 20.54 18.72 -22.21
N ASP A 275 20.91 19.66 -23.08
CA ASP A 275 21.91 20.68 -22.77
C ASP A 275 21.58 21.54 -21.54
N PRO A 276 20.33 21.95 -21.27
CA PRO A 276 19.99 22.68 -20.04
C PRO A 276 20.32 21.90 -18.76
N PHE A 277 20.14 20.57 -18.76
CA PHE A 277 20.50 19.72 -17.62
C PHE A 277 22.01 19.57 -17.51
N ALA A 278 22.71 19.41 -18.63
CA ALA A 278 24.17 19.34 -18.67
C ALA A 278 24.83 20.65 -18.19
N GLN A 279 24.31 21.81 -18.60
CA GLN A 279 24.78 23.10 -18.12
C GLN A 279 24.54 23.27 -16.61
N SER A 280 23.37 22.87 -16.11
CA SER A 280 23.08 22.89 -14.67
C SER A 280 24.00 21.95 -13.88
N CYS A 281 24.29 20.77 -14.43
CA CYS A 281 25.25 19.82 -13.88
C CYS A 281 26.68 20.40 -13.86
N PHE A 282 27.13 21.03 -14.95
CA PHE A 282 28.40 21.74 -15.05
C PHE A 282 28.54 22.81 -13.95
N ASP A 283 27.47 23.59 -13.74
CA ASP A 283 27.38 24.65 -12.73
C ASP A 283 27.36 24.10 -11.27
N GLY A 284 27.32 22.77 -11.10
CA GLY A 284 27.45 22.09 -9.81
C GLY A 284 26.13 21.65 -9.17
N ALA A 285 25.01 21.75 -9.89
CA ALA A 285 23.74 21.18 -9.41
C ALA A 285 23.74 19.66 -9.63
N VAL A 286 24.27 18.92 -8.66
CA VAL A 286 24.45 17.45 -8.74
C VAL A 286 23.18 16.67 -9.08
N GLY A 287 22.01 17.12 -8.61
CA GLY A 287 20.73 16.49 -8.98
C GLY A 287 20.40 16.61 -10.48
N SER A 288 20.87 17.67 -11.15
CA SER A 288 20.73 17.80 -12.61
C SER A 288 21.62 16.82 -13.39
N CYS A 289 22.72 16.33 -12.80
CA CYS A 289 23.53 15.26 -13.41
C CYS A 289 22.76 13.93 -13.39
N ASP A 290 22.05 13.64 -12.30
CA ASP A 290 21.23 12.43 -12.17
C ASP A 290 20.03 12.50 -13.13
N ASP A 291 19.34 13.65 -13.18
CA ASP A 291 18.24 13.88 -14.13
C ASP A 291 18.71 13.72 -15.59
N LEU A 292 19.91 14.24 -15.92
CA LEU A 292 20.52 14.09 -17.24
C LEU A 292 20.78 12.61 -17.54
N TYR A 293 21.37 11.87 -16.61
CA TYR A 293 21.64 10.44 -16.79
C TYR A 293 20.37 9.64 -17.09
N TYR A 294 19.29 9.83 -16.31
CA TYR A 294 18.04 9.09 -16.50
C TYR A 294 17.22 9.50 -17.73
N SER A 295 17.43 10.71 -18.25
CA SER A 295 16.73 11.21 -19.43
C SER A 295 17.45 10.92 -20.74
N THR A 296 18.70 10.49 -20.67
CA THR A 296 19.54 10.30 -21.85
C THR A 296 19.52 8.85 -22.36
N PRO A 297 19.43 8.61 -23.68
CA PRO A 297 19.65 7.28 -24.25
C PRO A 297 21.03 6.70 -23.94
N GLY A 298 21.08 5.38 -23.75
CA GLY A 298 22.33 4.65 -23.52
C GLY A 298 23.32 4.76 -24.69
N GLY A 299 24.62 4.79 -24.37
CA GLY A 299 25.74 4.89 -25.30
C GLY A 299 26.03 6.29 -25.83
N THR A 300 25.48 7.34 -25.22
CA THR A 300 25.64 8.73 -25.72
C THR A 300 26.55 9.58 -24.82
N PHE A 301 27.05 10.70 -25.35
CA PHE A 301 27.86 11.65 -24.58
C PHE A 301 27.15 12.12 -23.30
N TYR A 302 25.87 12.46 -23.36
CA TYR A 302 25.13 12.97 -22.21
C TYR A 302 24.91 11.90 -21.11
N GLU A 303 24.89 10.61 -21.47
CA GLU A 303 24.81 9.52 -20.50
C GLU A 303 26.14 9.41 -19.75
N TRP A 304 27.25 9.41 -20.50
CA TRP A 304 28.60 9.47 -19.92
C TRP A 304 28.76 10.73 -19.04
N TYR A 305 28.30 11.87 -19.52
CA TYR A 305 28.42 13.15 -18.83
C TYR A 305 27.63 13.17 -17.52
N GLY A 306 26.38 12.69 -17.53
CA GLY A 306 25.55 12.56 -16.33
C GLY A 306 26.11 11.54 -15.34
N SER A 307 26.55 10.38 -15.84
CA SER A 307 27.13 9.32 -15.00
C SER A 307 28.49 9.67 -14.41
N THR A 308 29.27 10.59 -14.99
CA THR A 308 30.55 11.08 -14.44
C THR A 308 30.42 12.42 -13.70
N CYS A 309 29.19 12.86 -13.42
CA CYS A 309 28.92 14.10 -12.69
C CYS A 309 29.50 15.34 -13.38
N GLY A 310 29.34 15.41 -14.70
CA GLY A 310 29.90 16.45 -15.56
C GLY A 310 31.39 16.26 -15.85
N GLY A 311 31.86 15.00 -15.90
CA GLY A 311 33.27 14.65 -16.12
C GLY A 311 34.17 14.84 -14.89
N ARG A 312 33.59 14.98 -13.69
CA ARG A 312 34.32 15.15 -12.42
C ARG A 312 34.80 13.83 -11.83
N LEU A 313 34.19 12.71 -12.24
CA LEU A 313 34.59 11.38 -11.81
C LEU A 313 35.26 10.64 -12.96
N ASP A 314 36.31 9.88 -12.64
CA ASP A 314 37.00 8.98 -13.56
C ASP A 314 36.27 7.64 -13.76
N ALA A 315 35.19 7.44 -13.00
CA ALA A 315 34.31 6.28 -13.07
C ALA A 315 32.84 6.68 -13.20
N LEU A 316 32.02 5.76 -13.74
CA LEU A 316 30.59 5.94 -13.90
C LEU A 316 29.87 5.72 -12.55
N ALA A 317 29.14 6.71 -12.08
CA ALA A 317 28.36 6.69 -10.84
C ALA A 317 26.86 6.37 -11.05
N SER A 318 26.46 5.98 -12.27
CA SER A 318 25.09 5.53 -12.61
C SER A 318 23.94 6.36 -12.00
N GLY A 319 24.07 7.69 -12.00
CA GLY A 319 23.06 8.61 -11.46
C GLY A 319 23.06 8.77 -9.94
N THR A 320 24.24 8.69 -9.30
CA THR A 320 24.40 8.92 -7.86
C THR A 320 25.49 9.94 -7.53
N CYS A 321 25.46 11.11 -8.18
CA CYS A 321 26.48 12.16 -8.08
C CYS A 321 26.65 12.83 -6.69
N ILE A 322 25.97 12.31 -5.66
CA ILE A 322 25.89 12.88 -4.31
C ILE A 322 26.82 12.16 -3.31
N TYR A 323 27.43 11.02 -3.66
CA TYR A 323 28.19 10.21 -2.70
C TYR A 323 29.59 9.84 -3.19
N VAL A 324 30.52 10.79 -3.12
CA VAL A 324 31.91 10.45 -2.84
C VAL A 324 32.38 11.39 -1.74
N PRO A 325 32.44 10.95 -0.48
CA PRO A 325 33.18 11.71 0.52
C PRO A 325 34.62 11.74 0.02
N PHE A 326 35.05 12.91 -0.45
CA PHE A 326 36.47 13.20 -0.55
C PHE A 326 36.99 13.10 0.88
N ASP A 327 37.67 11.99 1.20
CA ASP A 327 38.44 11.90 2.43
C ASP A 327 39.41 13.09 2.41
N GLU A 328 39.16 14.06 3.29
CA GLU A 328 40.02 15.21 3.54
C GLU A 328 41.31 14.68 4.20
N ASP A 329 42.38 14.56 3.41
CA ASP A 329 43.76 14.45 3.92
C ASP A 329 44.22 15.78 4.58
#